data_AF-A0A2S5Y9U1-F1
#
_entry.id   AF-A0A2S5Y9U1-F1
#
_cell.length_a   1.000
_cell.length_b   1.000
_cell.length_c   1.000
_cell.angle_alpha   90.00
_cell.angle_beta   90.00
_cell.angle_gamma   90.00
#
_symmetry.space_group_name_H-M   'P 1'
#
loop_
_entity.id
_entity.type
_entity.pdbx_description
1 polymer ?
#
loop_
_entity_poly.entity_id
_entity_poly.type
_entity_poly.pdbx_seq_one_letter_code
_entity_poly.pdbx_strand_id
1 'polypeptide(L)'
;MIDNGAVIATGHVPARILMNILPNVADKRSFGKILVTHAFHPMVNADPVIQELYENFGVYFEHTELTVNLKRITSEKHLSIISEIPSLIYSSDFGQIQSPNVQEWRQICKNWFLDAMITKQREREITLLNASTLLMRETEN
;
A
#
# COMPACT_ATOMS: atom_id res chain seq x y z
N MET A 1 6.16 20.91 -13.57
CA MET A 1 5.22 19.89 -14.09
C MET A 1 3.85 20.24 -13.56
N ILE A 2 2.82 20.15 -14.41
CA ILE A 2 1.43 20.33 -13.99
C ILE A 2 1.05 19.10 -13.18
N ASP A 3 0.61 19.27 -11.93
CA ASP A 3 -0.06 18.21 -11.20
C ASP A 3 -1.39 17.91 -11.92
N ASN A 4 -1.39 16.88 -12.76
CA ASN A 4 -2.59 16.45 -13.48
C ASN A 4 -3.59 15.70 -12.56
N GLY A 5 -3.27 15.55 -11.27
CA GLY A 5 -4.03 14.77 -10.31
C GLY A 5 -3.86 13.26 -10.49
N ALA A 6 -2.77 12.83 -11.13
CA ALA A 6 -2.46 11.41 -11.31
C ALA A 6 -1.57 10.91 -10.16
N VAL A 7 -1.78 9.65 -9.77
CA VAL A 7 -0.96 8.95 -8.76
C VAL A 7 0.17 8.20 -9.45
N ILE A 8 1.40 8.35 -8.96
CA ILE A 8 2.53 7.56 -9.42
C ILE A 8 2.54 6.22 -8.68
N ALA A 9 2.13 5.15 -9.38
CA ALA A 9 2.35 3.79 -8.94
C ALA A 9 3.77 3.36 -9.32
N THR A 10 4.57 2.98 -8.32
CA THR A 10 6.02 2.69 -8.51
C THR A 10 6.31 1.38 -9.23
N GLY A 11 5.35 0.46 -9.34
CA GLY A 11 5.58 -0.91 -9.79
C GLY A 11 6.43 -1.72 -8.80
N HIS A 12 7.04 -2.80 -9.28
CA HIS A 12 7.98 -3.62 -8.50
C HIS A 12 9.36 -2.96 -8.28
N VAL A 13 9.45 -1.63 -8.26
CA VAL A 13 10.72 -0.94 -8.03
C VAL A 13 11.20 -1.20 -6.60
N PRO A 14 12.45 -1.68 -6.39
CA PRO A 14 12.98 -1.93 -5.06
C PRO A 14 12.97 -0.67 -4.19
N ALA A 15 12.58 -0.80 -2.92
CA ALA A 15 12.48 0.33 -2.00
C ALA A 15 13.81 1.08 -1.84
N ARG A 16 14.94 0.37 -1.84
CA ARG A 16 16.29 0.97 -1.85
C ARG A 16 16.53 1.92 -3.03
N ILE A 17 15.90 1.68 -4.17
CA ILE A 17 16.00 2.53 -5.35
C ILE A 17 15.10 3.75 -5.19
N LEU A 18 13.89 3.57 -4.65
CA LEU A 18 13.02 4.69 -4.29
C LEU A 18 13.72 5.66 -3.33
N MET A 19 14.40 5.13 -2.32
CA MET A 19 15.20 5.92 -1.38
C MET A 19 16.32 6.75 -2.03
N ASN A 20 16.81 6.35 -3.19
CA ASN A 20 17.81 7.11 -3.95
C ASN A 20 17.19 8.12 -4.91
N ILE A 21 15.97 7.89 -5.38
CA ILE A 21 15.31 8.73 -6.39
C ILE A 21 14.52 9.86 -5.73
N LEU A 22 13.70 9.55 -4.73
CA LEU A 22 12.77 10.49 -4.11
C LEU A 22 13.45 11.74 -3.49
N PRO A 23 14.64 11.67 -2.85
CA PRO A 23 15.33 12.85 -2.37
C PRO A 23 15.74 13.83 -3.48
N ASN A 24 15.98 13.34 -4.69
CA ASN A 24 16.51 14.11 -5.80
C ASN A 24 15.43 14.79 -6.64
N VAL A 25 14.16 14.63 -6.28
CA VAL A 25 13.07 15.30 -6.98
C VAL A 25 12.96 16.73 -6.46
N ALA A 26 13.26 17.70 -7.34
CA ALA A 26 13.48 19.11 -7.01
C ALA A 26 12.30 19.80 -6.31
N ASP A 27 11.07 19.31 -6.47
CA ASP A 27 9.91 19.75 -5.72
C ASP A 27 9.05 18.54 -5.32
N LYS A 28 8.95 18.29 -4.01
CA LYS A 28 8.16 17.19 -3.45
C LYS A 28 6.67 17.29 -3.75
N ARG A 29 6.18 18.49 -4.07
CA ARG A 29 4.78 18.73 -4.47
C ARG A 29 4.57 18.54 -5.97
N SER A 30 5.63 18.49 -6.77
CA SER A 30 5.55 18.48 -8.24
C SER A 30 5.35 17.10 -8.88
N PHE A 31 5.56 16.01 -8.13
CA PHE A 31 5.42 14.64 -8.65
C PHE A 31 4.07 13.98 -8.33
N GLY A 32 3.14 14.72 -7.69
CA GLY A 32 1.86 14.16 -7.27
C GLY A 32 2.00 13.15 -6.13
N LYS A 33 0.94 12.41 -5.84
CA LYS A 33 0.94 11.42 -4.75
C LYS A 33 1.57 10.09 -5.23
N ILE A 34 2.34 9.43 -4.38
CA ILE A 34 3.05 8.18 -4.70
C ILE A 34 2.39 6.99 -4.00
N LEU A 35 2.25 5.89 -4.76
CA LEU A 35 1.91 4.57 -4.27
C LEU A 35 3.09 3.61 -4.46
N VAL A 36 3.63 3.09 -3.36
CA VAL A 36 4.57 1.97 -3.35
C VAL A 36 3.79 0.68 -3.58
N THR A 37 3.73 0.20 -4.82
CA THR A 37 2.97 -1.01 -5.18
C THR A 37 3.71 -2.27 -4.75
N HIS A 38 2.97 -3.30 -4.34
CA HIS A 38 3.55 -4.55 -3.80
C HIS A 38 4.64 -4.33 -2.74
N ALA A 39 4.46 -3.35 -1.84
CA ALA A 39 5.52 -2.83 -0.96
C ALA A 39 6.25 -3.92 -0.15
N PHE A 40 5.51 -4.96 0.24
CA PHE A 40 5.98 -6.05 1.11
C PHE A 40 6.38 -7.31 0.33
N HIS A 41 6.27 -7.30 -1.00
CA HIS A 41 6.81 -8.37 -1.81
C HIS A 41 8.36 -8.35 -1.73
N PRO A 42 9.05 -9.51 -1.66
CA PRO A 42 10.50 -9.58 -1.50
C PRO A 42 11.32 -8.81 -2.55
N MET A 43 10.77 -8.57 -3.73
CA MET A 43 11.42 -7.75 -4.77
C MET A 43 11.44 -6.26 -4.41
N VAL A 44 10.39 -5.76 -3.76
CA VAL A 44 10.28 -4.35 -3.34
C VAL A 44 10.91 -4.17 -1.98
N ASN A 45 10.56 -5.03 -1.02
CA ASN A 45 11.10 -5.08 0.35
C ASN A 45 11.16 -3.70 1.03
N ALA A 46 10.00 -3.06 1.16
CA ALA A 46 9.89 -1.74 1.80
C ALA A 46 10.04 -1.78 3.33
N ASP A 47 9.97 -2.96 3.96
CA ASP A 47 10.00 -3.13 5.41
C ASP A 47 11.07 -2.31 6.16
N PRO A 48 12.34 -2.27 5.71
CA PRO A 48 13.38 -1.56 6.44
C PRO A 48 13.28 -0.03 6.36
N VAL A 49 12.46 0.50 5.45
CA VAL A 49 12.43 1.94 5.10
C VAL A 49 11.03 2.54 5.15
N ILE A 50 10.03 1.84 5.71
CA ILE A 50 8.64 2.30 5.76
C ILE A 50 8.54 3.68 6.42
N GLN A 51 9.15 3.83 7.60
CA GLN A 51 9.06 5.07 8.37
C GLN A 51 9.67 6.24 7.60
N GLU A 52 10.84 6.03 7.00
CA GLU A 52 11.51 7.06 6.21
C GLU A 52 10.70 7.43 4.96
N LEU A 53 10.16 6.43 4.26
CA LEU A 53 9.29 6.64 3.10
C LEU A 53 8.02 7.43 3.46
N TYR A 54 7.40 7.10 4.59
CA TYR A 54 6.19 7.76 5.07
C TYR A 54 6.46 9.19 5.53
N GLU A 55 7.40 9.39 6.46
CA GLU A 55 7.63 10.69 7.10
C GLU A 55 8.27 11.69 6.15
N ASN A 56 9.21 11.26 5.30
CA ASN A 56 9.96 12.19 4.45
C ASN A 56 9.28 12.47 3.11
N PHE A 57 8.43 11.55 2.63
CA PHE A 57 7.86 11.64 1.28
C PHE A 57 6.34 11.47 1.23
N GLY A 58 5.66 11.17 2.34
CA GLY A 58 4.20 11.08 2.40
C GLY A 58 3.62 10.01 1.48
N VAL A 59 4.35 8.93 1.21
CA VAL A 59 3.90 7.88 0.28
C VAL A 59 2.80 7.01 0.88
N TYR A 60 2.03 6.38 0.00
CA TYR A 60 1.11 5.31 0.33
C TYR A 60 1.76 3.96 0.02
N PHE A 61 1.36 2.93 0.75
CA PHE A 61 1.88 1.56 0.55
C PHE A 61 0.75 0.65 0.14
N GLU A 62 0.96 -0.13 -0.91
CA GLU A 62 0.08 -1.24 -1.23
C GLU A 62 0.57 -2.51 -0.53
N HIS A 63 -0.33 -3.16 0.18
CA HIS A 63 -0.14 -4.54 0.61
C HIS A 63 -1.13 -5.45 -0.10
N THR A 64 -0.59 -6.44 -0.82
CA THR A 64 -1.40 -7.40 -1.58
C THR A 64 -1.58 -8.69 -0.81
N GLU A 65 -2.82 -9.19 -0.74
CA GLU A 65 -3.12 -10.48 -0.11
C GLU A 65 -2.40 -11.64 -0.81
N LEU A 66 -2.21 -11.55 -2.13
CA LEU A 66 -1.46 -12.56 -2.88
C LEU A 66 -0.04 -12.80 -2.31
N THR A 67 0.59 -11.79 -1.72
CA THR A 67 1.93 -11.92 -1.11
C THR A 67 1.96 -12.95 0.02
N VAL A 68 0.92 -12.98 0.88
CA VAL A 68 0.81 -14.00 1.95
C VAL A 68 0.31 -15.34 1.38
N ASN A 69 -0.61 -15.33 0.43
CA ASN A 69 -1.15 -16.57 -0.18
C ASN A 69 -0.07 -17.36 -0.93
N LEU A 70 0.90 -16.68 -1.55
CA LEU A 70 2.08 -17.28 -2.18
C LEU A 70 3.22 -17.58 -1.19
N LYS A 71 2.98 -17.44 0.12
CA LYS A 71 3.95 -17.70 1.21
C LYS A 71 5.24 -16.89 1.06
N ARG A 72 5.16 -15.68 0.48
CA ARG A 72 6.30 -14.77 0.36
C ARG A 72 6.59 -14.03 1.65
N ILE A 73 5.56 -13.88 2.48
CA ILE A 73 5.63 -13.43 3.87
C ILE A 73 4.88 -14.43 4.75
N THR A 74 5.14 -14.39 6.05
CA THR A 74 4.38 -15.20 7.01
C THR A 74 3.01 -14.58 7.30
N SER A 75 2.11 -15.37 7.87
CA SER A 75 0.81 -14.87 8.33
C SER A 75 0.99 -13.82 9.44
N GLU A 76 1.93 -14.01 10.36
CA GLU A 76 2.22 -13.02 11.42
C GLU A 76 2.66 -11.68 10.83
N LYS A 77 3.51 -11.73 9.80
CA LYS A 77 3.94 -10.52 9.09
C LYS A 77 2.76 -9.86 8.36
N HIS A 78 1.89 -10.66 7.76
CA HIS A 78 0.67 -10.15 7.12
C HIS A 78 -0.24 -9.42 8.12
N LEU A 79 -0.49 -10.03 9.28
CA LEU A 79 -1.28 -9.41 10.36
C LEU A 79 -0.65 -8.10 10.84
N SER A 80 0.67 -8.09 11.07
CA SER A 80 1.37 -6.87 11.51
C SER A 80 1.28 -5.75 10.46
N ILE A 81 1.40 -6.09 9.17
CA ILE A 81 1.29 -5.10 8.09
C ILE A 81 -0.09 -4.42 8.12
N ILE A 82 -1.15 -5.23 8.13
CA ILE A 82 -2.54 -4.75 8.12
C ILE A 82 -2.82 -3.86 9.33
N SER A 83 -2.28 -4.21 10.49
CA SER A 83 -2.54 -3.46 11.73
C SER A 83 -1.72 -2.18 11.87
N GLU A 84 -0.45 -2.18 11.45
CA GLU A 84 0.51 -1.18 11.91
C GLU A 84 0.92 -0.16 10.85
N ILE A 85 0.87 -0.51 9.56
CA ILE A 85 1.50 0.34 8.54
C ILE A 85 0.67 1.59 8.22
N PRO A 86 1.27 2.80 8.30
CA PRO A 86 0.56 4.03 7.94
C PRO A 86 0.28 4.11 6.44
N SER A 87 -0.77 4.83 6.04
CA SER A 87 -1.14 5.03 4.62
C SER A 87 -1.22 3.75 3.79
N LEU A 88 -1.60 2.64 4.43
CA LEU A 88 -1.72 1.33 3.78
C LEU A 88 -2.99 1.26 2.92
N ILE A 89 -2.88 0.71 1.73
CA ILE A 89 -3.98 0.30 0.87
C ILE A 89 -3.93 -1.21 0.77
N TYR A 90 -5.02 -1.87 1.16
CA TYR A 90 -5.16 -3.31 1.09
C TYR A 90 -5.77 -3.72 -0.24
N SER A 91 -5.09 -4.57 -1.00
CA SER A 91 -5.56 -5.08 -2.28
C SER A 91 -5.42 -6.59 -2.39
N SER A 92 -6.13 -7.22 -3.32
CA SER A 92 -6.04 -8.67 -3.53
C SER A 92 -4.86 -9.06 -4.40
N ASP A 93 -4.56 -8.26 -5.43
CA ASP A 93 -3.71 -8.63 -6.57
C ASP A 93 -4.16 -9.92 -7.26
N PHE A 94 -5.47 -10.15 -7.28
CA PHE A 94 -6.07 -11.31 -7.92
C PHE A 94 -6.40 -11.04 -9.38
N GLY A 95 -5.96 -11.96 -10.24
CA GLY A 95 -6.18 -11.94 -11.68
C GLY A 95 -5.78 -13.25 -12.35
N GLN A 96 -5.60 -14.32 -11.56
CA GLN A 96 -5.21 -15.64 -12.02
C GLN A 96 -6.41 -16.59 -11.95
N ILE A 97 -6.42 -17.63 -12.79
CA ILE A 97 -7.53 -18.59 -12.90
C ILE A 97 -7.91 -19.24 -11.56
N GLN A 98 -6.95 -19.37 -10.63
CA GLN A 98 -7.13 -20.00 -9.32
C GLN A 98 -7.42 -19.01 -8.19
N SER A 99 -7.60 -17.72 -8.48
CA SER A 99 -7.93 -16.72 -7.46
C SER A 99 -9.38 -16.90 -6.96
N PRO A 100 -9.66 -16.64 -5.67
CA PRO A 100 -11.02 -16.65 -5.17
C PRO A 100 -11.86 -15.59 -5.89
N ASN A 101 -13.17 -15.84 -5.98
CA ASN A 101 -14.09 -14.81 -6.45
C ASN A 101 -14.20 -13.65 -5.43
N VAL A 102 -14.87 -12.57 -5.82
CA VAL A 102 -14.99 -11.37 -4.97
C VAL A 102 -15.68 -11.65 -3.64
N GLN A 103 -16.68 -12.53 -3.60
CA GLN A 103 -17.40 -12.89 -2.38
C GLN A 103 -16.52 -13.70 -1.42
N GLU A 104 -15.80 -14.69 -1.95
CA GLU A 104 -14.83 -15.50 -1.20
C GLU A 104 -13.71 -14.63 -0.63
N TRP A 105 -13.14 -13.76 -1.47
CA TRP A 105 -12.09 -12.84 -1.04
C TRP A 105 -12.56 -11.94 0.10
N ARG A 106 -13.77 -11.37 0.02
CA ARG A 106 -14.33 -10.58 1.12
C ARG A 106 -14.44 -11.36 2.42
N GLN A 107 -14.72 -12.67 2.36
CA GLN A 107 -14.77 -13.50 3.56
C GLN A 107 -13.37 -13.77 4.12
N ILE A 108 -12.38 -13.99 3.25
CA ILE A 108 -10.96 -14.12 3.64
C ILE A 108 -10.49 -12.84 4.33
N CYS A 109 -10.73 -11.67 3.73
CA CYS A 109 -10.39 -10.36 4.33
C CYS A 109 -10.97 -10.21 5.73
N LYS A 110 -12.26 -10.56 5.92
CA LYS A 110 -12.91 -10.46 7.24
C LYS A 110 -12.18 -11.30 8.28
N ASN A 111 -11.77 -12.52 7.93
CA ASN A 111 -11.04 -13.38 8.85
C ASN A 111 -9.67 -12.77 9.18
N TRP A 112 -8.93 -12.28 8.17
CA TRP A 112 -7.66 -11.60 8.41
C TRP A 112 -7.80 -10.36 9.31
N PHE A 113 -8.84 -9.56 9.12
CA PHE A 113 -9.07 -8.37 9.94
C PHE A 113 -9.47 -8.71 11.38
N LEU A 114 -10.21 -9.81 11.58
CA LEU A 114 -10.52 -10.32 12.92
C LEU A 114 -9.24 -10.83 13.61
N ASP A 115 -8.43 -11.62 12.91
CA ASP A 115 -7.18 -12.18 13.44
C ASP A 115 -6.15 -11.10 13.74
N ALA A 116 -6.10 -10.04 12.92
CA ALA A 116 -5.26 -8.87 13.12
C ALA A 116 -5.75 -7.95 14.25
N MET A 117 -6.94 -8.22 14.79
CA MET A 117 -7.62 -7.44 15.83
C MET A 117 -7.76 -5.96 15.46
N ILE A 118 -7.92 -5.64 14.17
CA ILE A 118 -8.03 -4.25 13.74
C ILE A 118 -9.40 -3.66 14.08
N THR A 119 -9.41 -2.37 14.38
CA THR A 119 -10.66 -1.63 14.62
C THR A 119 -11.44 -1.46 13.32
N LYS A 120 -12.75 -1.19 13.42
CA LYS A 120 -13.57 -0.84 12.26
C LYS A 120 -13.08 0.41 11.54
N GLN A 121 -12.46 1.33 12.27
CA GLN A 121 -11.83 2.51 11.69
C GLN A 121 -10.62 2.13 10.84
N ARG A 122 -9.72 1.27 11.37
CA ARG A 122 -8.56 0.78 10.63
C ARG A 122 -8.95 -0.05 9.40
N GLU A 123 -9.97 -0.91 9.52
CA GLU A 123 -10.56 -1.63 8.38
C GLU A 123 -11.00 -0.64 7.29
N ARG A 124 -11.71 0.42 7.67
CA ARG A 124 -12.17 1.47 6.73
C ARG A 124 -11.02 2.26 6.13
N GLU A 125 -9.97 2.54 6.90
CA GLU A 125 -8.76 3.23 6.42
C GLU A 125 -8.10 2.47 5.27
N ILE A 126 -7.78 1.20 5.50
CA ILE A 126 -7.00 0.40 4.56
C ILE A 126 -7.80 -0.09 3.35
N THR A 127 -9.14 -0.18 3.48
CA THR A 127 -10.02 -0.67 2.39
C THR A 127 -10.66 0.45 1.57
N LEU A 128 -10.68 1.69 2.06
CA LEU A 128 -11.39 2.78 1.40
C LEU A 128 -10.72 4.14 1.57
N LEU A 129 -10.51 4.61 2.81
CA LEU A 129 -10.18 6.02 3.04
C LEU A 129 -8.81 6.39 2.46
N ASN A 130 -7.79 5.54 2.64
CA ASN A 130 -6.46 5.82 2.13
C ASN A 130 -6.45 5.90 0.61
N ALA A 131 -7.12 4.96 -0.08
CA ALA A 131 -7.28 5.00 -1.53
C ALA A 131 -8.07 6.24 -2.00
N SER A 132 -9.11 6.62 -1.27
CA SER A 132 -9.93 7.79 -1.58
C SER A 132 -9.12 9.07 -1.45
N THR A 133 -8.42 9.26 -0.34
CA THR A 133 -7.53 10.40 -0.10
C THR A 133 -6.41 10.46 -1.14
N LEU A 134 -5.85 9.30 -1.51
CA LEU A 134 -4.82 9.20 -2.53
C LEU A 134 -5.33 9.68 -3.91
N LEU A 135 -6.57 9.36 -4.27
CA LEU A 135 -7.16 9.68 -5.58
C LEU A 135 -7.82 11.07 -5.65
N MET A 136 -8.23 11.64 -4.52
CA MET A 136 -8.85 12.95 -4.51
C MET A 136 -7.82 14.06 -4.75
N ARG A 137 -8.21 15.03 -5.60
CA ARG A 137 -7.46 16.29 -5.76
C ARG A 137 -7.59 17.12 -4.49
N GLU A 138 -6.51 17.76 -4.08
CA GLU A 138 -6.62 18.82 -3.08
C GLU A 138 -7.32 20.00 -3.74
N THR A 139 -8.51 20.34 -3.23
CA THR A 139 -9.16 21.59 -3.62
C THR A 139 -8.44 22.71 -2.88
N GLU A 140 -7.76 23.58 -3.62
CA GLU A 140 -7.20 24.81 -3.07
C GLU A 140 -8.33 25.62 -2.38
N ASN A 141 -8.11 25.96 -1.11
CA ASN A 141 -8.89 26.98 -0.39
C ASN A 141 -8.22 28.34 -0.58
#